data_AF-A0A3D9AY32-F1
#
_entry.id   AF-A0A3D9AY32-F1
#
_cell.length_a   1.000
_cell.length_b   1.000
_cell.length_c   1.000
_cell.angle_alpha   90.00
_cell.angle_beta   90.00
_cell.angle_gamma   90.00
#
_symmetry.space_group_name_H-M   'P 1'
#
loop_
_entity.id
_entity.type
_entity.pdbx_description
1 polymer ?
#
loop_
_entity_poly.entity_id
_entity_poly.type
_entity_poly.pdbx_seq_one_letter_code
_entity_poly.pdbx_strand_id
1 'polypeptide(L)'
;MTLKILLTFISTAVFTIYVSAQNDNSDMEVVYKMKYIPDSLKKEKSILVDNLVLLFNNHSSIYFSQEAKNYYDYLSKGIAKMQNGTISLGTLPDYPRSRASVYKNGDIITATLPVGKYFYSFEEPKLQWTLLNDKTKINGIECSFAKTVTDTGDTFFAWYTMEYPFSEGPFRFKGLPGLILKVFNKNNTIEIEAVEIKKSISVIEPFIISGSIKIKNKNIYLKTRAEYNENPNIQNINSGIIIKKDGVVLNNGTSLRKIEANVFLD
;
A
#
# COMPACT_ATOMS: atom_id res chain seq x y z
N MET A 1 -1.59 29.83 -72.02
CA MET A 1 -2.73 29.52 -71.14
C MET A 1 -3.13 28.07 -71.38
N THR A 2 -2.68 27.15 -70.53
CA THR A 2 -3.35 25.90 -70.13
C THR A 2 -2.42 25.14 -69.18
N LEU A 3 -2.74 25.25 -67.90
CA LEU A 3 -2.14 24.58 -66.75
C LEU A 3 -3.01 23.35 -66.43
N LYS A 4 -2.42 22.18 -66.17
CA LYS A 4 -3.04 21.06 -65.40
C LYS A 4 -1.96 19.98 -65.16
N ILE A 5 -1.24 20.07 -64.04
CA ILE A 5 -1.48 19.43 -62.73
C ILE A 5 -1.06 17.95 -62.73
N LEU A 6 0.12 17.73 -62.15
CA LEU A 6 0.73 16.46 -61.79
C LEU A 6 0.03 15.93 -60.52
N LEU A 7 -0.63 14.77 -60.59
CA LEU A 7 -1.18 14.08 -59.42
C LEU A 7 -0.08 13.19 -58.80
N THR A 8 0.49 13.62 -57.68
CA THR A 8 1.29 12.75 -56.80
C THR A 8 0.37 12.12 -55.76
N PHE A 9 0.24 10.78 -55.82
CA PHE A 9 -0.45 9.98 -54.80
C PHE A 9 0.41 9.94 -53.53
N ILE A 10 0.01 10.68 -52.50
CA ILE A 10 0.55 10.54 -51.14
C ILE A 10 -0.28 9.46 -50.45
N SER A 11 0.27 8.25 -50.38
CA SER A 11 -0.26 7.16 -49.54
C SER A 11 0.20 7.38 -48.10
N THR A 12 -0.53 8.17 -47.33
CA THR A 12 -0.38 8.21 -45.87
C THR A 12 -0.93 6.92 -45.28
N ALA A 13 -0.04 6.01 -44.91
CA ALA A 13 -0.36 4.87 -44.05
C ALA A 13 -0.76 5.42 -42.66
N VAL A 14 -2.07 5.44 -42.39
CA VAL A 14 -2.60 5.70 -41.05
C VAL A 14 -2.32 4.46 -40.21
N PHE A 15 -1.18 4.48 -39.51
CA PHE A 15 -0.90 3.51 -38.46
C PHE A 15 -1.79 3.86 -37.27
N THR A 16 -3.01 3.33 -37.24
CA THR A 16 -3.86 3.36 -36.05
C THR A 16 -3.18 2.53 -34.98
N ILE A 17 -2.46 3.22 -34.08
CA ILE A 17 -2.00 2.64 -32.83
C ILE A 17 -3.27 2.34 -32.03
N TYR A 18 -3.71 1.09 -32.08
CA TYR A 18 -4.66 0.56 -31.11
C TYR A 18 -3.92 0.54 -29.77
N VAL A 19 -4.01 1.64 -29.01
CA VAL A 19 -3.71 1.62 -27.58
C VAL A 19 -4.88 0.89 -26.92
N SER A 20 -4.86 -0.44 -26.97
CA SER A 20 -5.64 -1.20 -26.01
C SER A 20 -5.02 -0.88 -24.64
N ALA A 21 -5.79 -0.29 -23.73
CA ALA A 21 -5.46 -0.33 -22.32
C ALA A 21 -5.38 -1.82 -21.94
N GLN A 22 -4.18 -2.40 -21.99
CA GLN A 22 -3.95 -3.74 -21.50
C GLN A 22 -4.09 -3.65 -19.98
N ASN A 23 -5.07 -4.37 -19.42
CA ASN A 23 -5.14 -4.55 -17.98
C ASN A 23 -3.79 -5.13 -17.55
N ASP A 24 -3.12 -4.42 -16.64
CA ASP A 24 -1.80 -4.78 -16.16
C ASP A 24 -1.96 -5.93 -15.15
N ASN A 25 -2.04 -7.16 -15.66
CA ASN A 25 -2.29 -8.33 -14.83
C ASN A 25 -1.00 -8.77 -14.12
N SER A 26 -1.15 -9.28 -12.91
CA SER A 26 -0.07 -9.92 -12.19
C SER A 26 0.37 -11.19 -12.88
N ASP A 27 1.64 -11.56 -12.70
CA ASP A 27 2.13 -12.92 -12.97
C ASP A 27 2.07 -13.78 -11.68
N MET A 28 2.24 -13.12 -10.53
CA MET A 28 2.41 -13.75 -9.23
C MET A 28 1.64 -13.00 -8.14
N GLU A 29 1.22 -13.77 -7.14
CA GLU A 29 0.66 -13.32 -5.89
C GLU A 29 1.46 -13.91 -4.73
N VAL A 30 1.83 -13.05 -3.78
CA VAL A 30 2.45 -13.46 -2.52
C VAL A 30 1.60 -12.96 -1.38
N VAL A 31 1.20 -13.88 -0.50
CA VAL A 31 0.50 -13.54 0.73
C VAL A 31 1.53 -13.46 1.84
N TYR A 32 1.48 -12.39 2.62
CA TYR A 32 2.33 -12.15 3.77
C TYR A 32 1.50 -12.12 5.06
N LYS A 33 2.13 -12.54 6.15
CA LYS A 33 1.71 -12.23 7.52
C LYS A 33 2.66 -11.19 8.07
N MET A 34 2.16 -10.29 8.91
CA MET A 34 2.97 -9.35 9.65
C MET A 34 2.69 -9.46 11.14
N LYS A 35 3.78 -9.53 11.91
CA LYS A 35 3.79 -9.40 13.36
C LYS A 35 4.42 -8.06 13.72
N TYR A 36 3.76 -7.31 14.59
CA TYR A 36 4.36 -6.10 15.15
C TYR A 36 4.11 -5.95 16.65
N ILE A 37 4.99 -5.21 17.30
CA ILE A 37 4.96 -4.91 18.73
C ILE A 37 4.87 -3.38 18.86
N PRO A 38 3.70 -2.82 19.26
CA PRO A 38 3.52 -1.36 19.36
C PRO A 38 4.44 -0.71 20.39
N ASP A 39 4.61 -1.36 21.53
CA ASP A 39 5.47 -0.93 22.62
C ASP A 39 6.60 -1.95 22.80
N SER A 40 7.82 -1.55 22.45
CA SER A 40 9.01 -2.42 22.51
C SER A 40 9.34 -2.91 23.93
N LEU A 41 8.83 -2.24 24.97
CA LEU A 41 8.95 -2.64 26.37
C LEU A 41 7.91 -3.70 26.78
N LYS A 42 6.86 -3.91 25.98
CA LYS A 42 5.77 -4.88 26.20
C LYS A 42 5.72 -5.91 25.08
N LYS A 43 6.80 -6.68 24.93
CA LYS A 43 6.99 -7.62 23.82
C LYS A 43 5.90 -8.69 23.71
N GLU A 44 5.22 -9.00 24.80
CA GLU A 44 4.10 -9.93 24.86
C GLU A 44 2.84 -9.43 24.13
N LYS A 45 2.72 -8.12 23.89
CA LYS A 45 1.57 -7.51 23.21
C LYS A 45 1.78 -7.39 21.70
N SER A 46 2.14 -8.49 21.05
CA SER A 46 2.26 -8.50 19.60
C SER A 46 0.89 -8.55 18.93
N ILE A 47 0.73 -7.78 17.85
CA ILE A 47 -0.45 -7.81 17.00
C ILE A 47 -0.08 -8.48 15.68
N LEU A 48 -0.99 -9.34 15.21
CA LEU A 48 -0.89 -10.04 13.94
C LEU A 48 -1.84 -9.43 12.91
N VAL A 49 -1.30 -9.21 11.72
CA VAL A 49 -2.03 -8.79 10.53
C VAL A 49 -1.72 -9.80 9.44
N ASP A 50 -2.73 -10.56 9.05
CA ASP A 50 -2.63 -11.58 8.00
C ASP A 50 -3.21 -11.03 6.69
N ASN A 51 -3.17 -11.84 5.62
CA ASN A 51 -3.70 -11.52 4.28
C ASN A 51 -3.20 -10.19 3.69
N LEU A 52 -1.92 -9.90 3.89
CA LEU A 52 -1.22 -8.81 3.21
C LEU A 52 -0.76 -9.31 1.85
N VAL A 53 -1.42 -8.87 0.79
CA VAL A 53 -1.26 -9.39 -0.56
C VAL A 53 -0.29 -8.52 -1.35
N LEU A 54 0.66 -9.13 -2.03
CA LEU A 54 1.49 -8.54 -3.07
C LEU A 54 1.15 -9.17 -4.43
N LEU A 55 0.60 -8.39 -5.34
CA LEU A 55 0.46 -8.75 -6.75
C LEU A 55 1.58 -8.08 -7.54
N PHE A 56 2.25 -8.80 -8.43
CA PHE A 56 3.32 -8.22 -9.26
C PHE A 56 3.52 -8.94 -10.59
N ASN A 57 4.13 -8.20 -11.51
CA ASN A 57 4.71 -8.71 -12.75
C ASN A 57 6.11 -8.07 -12.96
N ASN A 58 6.63 -8.11 -14.18
CA ASN A 58 7.95 -7.54 -14.49
C ASN A 58 8.05 -6.01 -14.39
N HIS A 59 6.93 -5.28 -14.39
CA HIS A 59 6.91 -3.82 -14.46
C HIS A 59 6.23 -3.15 -13.26
N SER A 60 5.16 -3.76 -12.74
CA SER A 60 4.32 -3.15 -11.72
C SER A 60 4.05 -4.09 -10.55
N SER A 61 3.67 -3.50 -9.42
CA SER A 61 3.18 -4.26 -8.27
C SER A 61 2.24 -3.46 -7.38
N ILE A 62 1.39 -4.15 -6.63
CA ILE A 62 0.55 -3.58 -5.57
C ILE A 62 0.63 -4.45 -4.32
N TYR A 63 0.99 -3.83 -3.21
CA TYR A 63 0.93 -4.42 -1.87
C TYR A 63 -0.22 -3.80 -1.07
N PHE A 64 -1.10 -4.60 -0.48
CA PHE A 64 -2.29 -4.12 0.24
C PHE A 64 -2.84 -5.17 1.21
N SER A 65 -3.71 -4.77 2.14
CA SER A 65 -4.51 -5.72 2.94
C SER A 65 -5.77 -6.13 2.18
N GLN A 66 -6.02 -7.43 2.06
CA GLN A 66 -7.24 -7.94 1.45
C GLN A 66 -8.50 -7.49 2.21
N GLU A 67 -8.42 -7.41 3.54
CA GLU A 67 -9.48 -6.88 4.39
C GLU A 67 -9.77 -5.42 4.06
N ALA A 68 -8.75 -4.58 3.88
CA ALA A 68 -8.93 -3.19 3.49
C ALA A 68 -9.60 -3.09 2.13
N LYS A 69 -9.14 -3.87 1.14
CA LYS A 69 -9.77 -3.89 -0.19
C LYS A 69 -11.25 -4.22 -0.10
N ASN A 70 -11.59 -5.29 0.61
CA ASN A 70 -12.98 -5.72 0.80
C ASN A 70 -13.83 -4.65 1.50
N TYR A 71 -13.28 -4.02 2.54
CA TYR A 71 -13.96 -2.97 3.31
C TYR A 71 -14.27 -1.74 2.46
N TYR A 72 -13.28 -1.21 1.73
CA TYR A 72 -13.47 -0.02 0.92
C TYR A 72 -14.27 -0.28 -0.36
N ASP A 73 -14.16 -1.47 -0.96
CA ASP A 73 -15.04 -1.92 -2.07
C ASP A 73 -16.50 -2.02 -1.62
N TYR A 74 -16.75 -2.47 -0.39
CA TYR A 74 -18.09 -2.50 0.19
C TYR A 74 -18.65 -1.08 0.38
N LEU A 75 -17.85 -0.16 0.95
CA LEU A 75 -18.26 1.23 1.14
C LEU A 75 -18.55 1.94 -0.19
N SER A 76 -17.69 1.76 -1.20
CA SER A 76 -17.86 2.40 -2.51
C SER A 76 -19.12 1.91 -3.23
N LYS A 77 -19.39 0.60 -3.19
CA LYS A 77 -20.64 0.00 -3.71
C LYS A 77 -21.87 0.54 -2.98
N GLY A 78 -21.77 0.74 -1.67
CA GLY A 78 -22.84 1.34 -0.87
C GLY A 78 -23.16 2.76 -1.29
N ILE A 79 -22.14 3.60 -1.45
CA ILE A 79 -22.27 4.98 -1.94
C ILE A 79 -22.86 5.00 -3.35
N ALA A 80 -22.42 4.10 -4.24
CA ALA A 80 -22.95 4.00 -5.60
C ALA A 80 -24.44 3.61 -5.66
N LYS A 81 -24.97 2.98 -4.60
CA LYS A 81 -26.40 2.63 -4.46
C LYS A 81 -27.22 3.69 -3.71
N MET A 82 -26.64 4.84 -3.40
CA MET A 82 -27.34 5.91 -2.70
C MET A 82 -28.58 6.36 -3.48
N GLN A 83 -29.73 6.36 -2.81
CA GLN A 83 -30.99 6.88 -3.35
C GLN A 83 -31.53 7.93 -2.38
N ASN A 84 -31.98 9.08 -2.91
CA ASN A 84 -32.56 10.17 -2.13
C ASN A 84 -31.71 10.61 -0.90
N GLY A 85 -30.38 10.60 -1.04
CA GLY A 85 -29.46 10.98 0.03
C GLY A 85 -29.31 9.97 1.17
N THR A 86 -29.95 8.79 1.06
CA THR A 86 -29.84 7.70 2.03
C THR A 86 -28.92 6.61 1.50
N ILE A 87 -27.94 6.20 2.32
CA ILE A 87 -27.02 5.09 2.00
C ILE A 87 -27.48 3.87 2.81
N SER A 88 -27.83 2.78 2.12
CA SER A 88 -28.11 1.49 2.75
C SER A 88 -26.89 0.58 2.58
N LEU A 89 -26.13 0.41 3.67
CA LEU A 89 -24.92 -0.41 3.66
C LEU A 89 -25.25 -1.89 3.94
N GLY A 90 -26.19 -2.19 4.83
CA GLY A 90 -26.35 -3.55 5.35
C GLY A 90 -25.31 -3.84 6.44
N THR A 91 -24.85 -5.09 6.55
CA THR A 91 -23.86 -5.50 7.56
C THR A 91 -22.46 -5.02 7.19
N LEU A 92 -21.96 -4.02 7.92
CA LEU A 92 -20.62 -3.48 7.73
C LEU A 92 -19.56 -4.57 8.03
N PRO A 93 -18.58 -4.79 7.13
CA PRO A 93 -17.42 -5.64 7.43
C PRO A 93 -16.61 -5.08 8.59
N ASP A 94 -15.83 -5.94 9.24
CA ASP A 94 -14.89 -5.52 10.27
C ASP A 94 -13.92 -4.47 9.74
N TYR A 95 -13.59 -3.50 10.60
CA TYR A 95 -12.64 -2.47 10.24
C TYR A 95 -11.24 -3.08 10.05
N PRO A 96 -10.57 -2.81 8.93
CA PRO A 96 -9.30 -3.45 8.60
C PRO A 96 -8.18 -3.03 9.55
N ARG A 97 -7.34 -4.00 9.95
CA ARG A 97 -6.17 -3.76 10.84
C ARG A 97 -5.02 -3.04 10.15
N SER A 98 -4.93 -3.14 8.83
CA SER A 98 -4.00 -2.39 7.99
C SER A 98 -4.80 -1.76 6.87
N ARG A 99 -4.55 -0.48 6.58
CA ARG A 99 -5.19 0.23 5.47
C ARG A 99 -4.19 0.74 4.44
N ALA A 100 -2.91 0.50 4.70
CA ALA A 100 -1.82 0.93 3.85
C ALA A 100 -1.84 0.17 2.51
N SER A 101 -1.45 0.87 1.45
CA SER A 101 -1.13 0.25 0.17
C SER A 101 0.14 0.84 -0.43
N VAL A 102 0.91 0.02 -1.13
CA VAL A 102 2.12 0.46 -1.86
C VAL A 102 2.04 -0.02 -3.30
N TYR A 103 1.97 0.93 -4.22
CA TYR A 103 1.92 0.67 -5.66
C TYR A 103 3.26 1.00 -6.31
N LYS A 104 3.76 0.13 -7.18
CA LYS A 104 4.95 0.36 -7.99
C LYS A 104 4.56 0.36 -9.47
N ASN A 105 5.05 1.35 -10.20
CA ASN A 105 4.95 1.41 -11.66
C ASN A 105 6.32 1.77 -12.24
N GLY A 106 6.97 0.79 -12.88
CA GLY A 106 8.37 0.91 -13.27
C GLY A 106 9.26 1.17 -12.07
N ASP A 107 9.90 2.34 -12.04
CA ASP A 107 10.84 2.74 -10.98
C ASP A 107 10.20 3.53 -9.84
N ILE A 108 8.94 3.94 -9.99
CA ILE A 108 8.26 4.81 -9.03
C ILE A 108 7.50 3.94 -8.03
N ILE A 109 7.79 4.12 -6.74
CA ILE A 109 7.09 3.46 -5.63
C ILE A 109 6.24 4.51 -4.93
N THR A 110 4.92 4.34 -4.92
CA THR A 110 3.96 5.24 -4.26
C THR A 110 3.33 4.52 -3.08
N ALA A 111 3.53 5.05 -1.87
CA ALA A 111 2.80 4.63 -0.69
C ALA A 111 1.54 5.48 -0.52
N THR A 112 0.44 4.85 -0.11
CA THR A 112 -0.78 5.50 0.35
C THR A 112 -1.08 5.01 1.76
N LEU A 113 -0.88 5.90 2.74
CA LEU A 113 -0.92 5.57 4.16
C LEU A 113 -1.94 6.44 4.89
N PRO A 114 -2.69 5.90 5.87
CA PRO A 114 -3.68 6.69 6.57
C PRO A 114 -3.11 7.60 7.67
N VAL A 115 -3.78 8.71 7.94
CA VAL A 115 -3.69 9.40 9.24
C VAL A 115 -5.11 9.68 9.67
N GLY A 116 -5.54 9.02 10.75
CA GLY A 116 -6.94 9.03 11.17
C GLY A 116 -7.87 8.58 10.03
N LYS A 117 -8.79 9.46 9.62
CA LYS A 117 -9.77 9.19 8.55
C LYS A 117 -9.27 9.52 7.14
N TYR A 118 -8.16 10.24 7.01
CA TYR A 118 -7.61 10.65 5.72
C TYR A 118 -6.52 9.69 5.25
N PHE A 119 -6.28 9.65 3.94
CA PHE A 119 -5.18 8.94 3.33
C PHE A 119 -4.23 9.92 2.66
N TYR A 120 -2.94 9.65 2.74
CA TYR A 120 -1.89 10.48 2.16
C TYR A 120 -1.07 9.63 1.21
N SER A 121 -0.93 10.10 -0.03
CA SER A 121 -0.18 9.41 -1.08
C SER A 121 1.09 10.17 -1.41
N PHE A 122 2.23 9.49 -1.38
CA PHE A 122 3.54 10.06 -1.65
C PHE A 122 4.50 9.02 -2.23
N GLU A 123 5.53 9.49 -2.92
CA GLU A 123 6.60 8.64 -3.43
C GLU A 123 7.53 8.21 -2.29
N GLU A 124 7.83 6.91 -2.23
CA GLU A 124 8.83 6.33 -1.32
C GLU A 124 10.21 6.33 -2.00
N PRO A 125 11.26 6.76 -1.30
CA PRO A 125 12.62 6.66 -1.82
C PRO A 125 13.04 5.19 -1.97
N LYS A 126 13.84 4.90 -3.00
CA LYS A 126 14.43 3.58 -3.21
C LYS A 126 15.39 3.25 -2.06
N LEU A 127 15.27 2.04 -1.52
CA LEU A 127 16.15 1.54 -0.47
C LEU A 127 17.50 1.13 -1.06
N GLN A 128 18.58 1.47 -0.35
CA GLN A 128 19.93 1.06 -0.69
C GLN A 128 20.28 -0.20 0.09
N TRP A 129 20.35 -1.33 -0.59
CA TRP A 129 20.63 -2.63 0.04
C TRP A 129 22.13 -2.91 0.09
N THR A 130 22.58 -3.42 1.24
CA THR A 130 23.88 -4.08 1.38
C THR A 130 23.64 -5.58 1.47
N LEU A 131 24.16 -6.33 0.51
CA LEU A 131 24.10 -7.80 0.53
C LEU A 131 25.04 -8.35 1.61
N LEU A 132 24.60 -9.39 2.29
CA LEU A 132 25.32 -10.05 3.37
C LEU A 132 25.55 -11.52 3.03
N ASN A 133 26.59 -12.12 3.61
CA ASN A 133 27.06 -13.47 3.27
C ASN A 133 26.39 -14.57 4.11
N ASP A 134 25.11 -14.40 4.47
CA ASP A 134 24.34 -15.40 5.19
C ASP A 134 23.30 -16.04 4.29
N LYS A 135 23.05 -17.34 4.52
CA LYS A 135 22.06 -18.13 3.81
C LYS A 135 21.14 -18.82 4.80
N THR A 136 19.88 -19.01 4.42
CA THR A 136 18.90 -19.77 5.19
C THR A 136 17.83 -20.36 4.28
N LYS A 137 16.92 -21.15 4.85
CA LYS A 137 15.70 -21.59 4.17
C LYS A 137 14.47 -20.99 4.83
N ILE A 138 13.57 -20.42 4.02
CA ILE A 138 12.25 -19.98 4.46
C ILE A 138 11.21 -20.78 3.67
N ASN A 139 10.35 -21.51 4.37
CA ASN A 139 9.36 -22.42 3.76
C ASN A 139 9.98 -23.38 2.72
N GLY A 140 11.22 -23.83 2.98
CA GLY A 140 11.97 -24.73 2.10
C GLY A 140 12.75 -24.04 0.96
N ILE A 141 12.58 -22.73 0.75
CA ILE A 141 13.19 -21.95 -0.33
C ILE A 141 14.54 -21.37 0.12
N GLU A 142 15.58 -21.52 -0.71
CA GLU A 142 16.91 -20.97 -0.41
C GLU A 142 16.88 -19.44 -0.45
N CYS A 143 17.40 -18.81 0.60
CA CYS A 143 17.39 -17.37 0.80
C CYS A 143 18.78 -16.83 1.12
N SER A 144 19.07 -15.66 0.57
CA SER A 144 20.23 -14.82 0.86
C SER A 144 19.84 -13.67 1.79
N PHE A 145 20.82 -13.14 2.53
CA PHE A 145 20.60 -12.07 3.49
C PHE A 145 20.99 -10.69 2.96
N ALA A 146 20.26 -9.66 3.37
CA ALA A 146 20.58 -8.26 3.08
C ALA A 146 20.16 -7.34 4.23
N LYS A 147 20.78 -6.16 4.30
CA LYS A 147 20.42 -5.08 5.22
C LYS A 147 20.19 -3.77 4.48
N THR A 148 19.38 -2.90 5.04
CA THR A 148 19.22 -1.51 4.57
C THR A 148 18.94 -0.57 5.75
N VAL A 149 19.20 0.71 5.54
CA VAL A 149 18.82 1.78 6.45
C VAL A 149 17.84 2.67 5.70
N THR A 150 16.69 2.90 6.32
CA THR A 150 15.61 3.69 5.72
C THR A 150 15.89 5.18 5.82
N ASP A 151 15.13 5.98 5.07
CA ASP A 151 15.12 7.44 5.14
C ASP A 151 14.74 8.01 6.52
N THR A 152 14.10 7.21 7.38
CA THR A 152 13.80 7.56 8.78
C THR A 152 14.87 7.11 9.77
N GLY A 153 15.94 6.45 9.30
CA GLY A 153 17.04 5.95 10.13
C GLY A 153 16.87 4.53 10.68
N ASP A 154 15.71 3.89 10.44
CA ASP A 154 15.46 2.52 10.89
C ASP A 154 16.27 1.51 10.07
N THR A 155 16.92 0.57 10.76
CA THR A 155 17.63 -0.55 10.13
C THR A 155 16.70 -1.74 9.96
N PHE A 156 16.63 -2.25 8.73
CA PHE A 156 15.91 -3.46 8.37
C PHE A 156 16.84 -4.50 7.78
N PHE A 157 16.45 -5.75 7.97
CA PHE A 157 17.09 -6.94 7.43
C PHE A 157 16.07 -7.70 6.59
N ALA A 158 16.53 -8.31 5.51
CA ALA A 158 15.68 -9.06 4.59
C ALA A 158 16.32 -10.39 4.20
N TRP A 159 15.48 -11.43 4.13
CA TRP A 159 15.78 -12.68 3.48
C TRP A 159 15.07 -12.70 2.12
N TYR A 160 15.84 -12.87 1.05
CA TYR A 160 15.34 -12.85 -0.33
C TYR A 160 15.82 -14.08 -1.10
N THR A 161 15.06 -14.48 -2.12
CA THR A 161 15.39 -15.65 -2.95
C THR A 161 15.53 -15.26 -4.42
N MET A 162 16.52 -15.83 -5.10
CA MET A 162 16.69 -15.68 -6.55
C MET A 162 15.95 -16.76 -7.34
N GLU A 163 15.30 -17.73 -6.67
CA GLU A 163 14.38 -18.67 -7.33
C GLU A 163 13.21 -17.94 -8.00
N TYR A 164 12.83 -16.80 -7.43
CA TYR A 164 11.91 -15.82 -8.01
C TYR A 164 12.68 -14.52 -8.25
N PRO A 165 13.29 -14.31 -9.43
CA PRO A 165 14.21 -13.20 -9.72
C PRO A 165 13.48 -11.87 -9.99
N PHE A 166 12.50 -11.55 -9.14
CA PHE A 166 11.74 -10.31 -9.20
C PHE A 166 12.19 -9.39 -8.09
N SER A 167 12.45 -8.11 -8.40
CA SER A 167 12.87 -7.11 -7.42
C SER A 167 11.70 -6.57 -6.59
N GLU A 168 10.99 -7.50 -5.96
CA GLU A 168 9.71 -7.31 -5.31
C GLU A 168 9.74 -7.81 -3.86
N GLY A 169 8.81 -7.31 -3.06
CA GLY A 169 8.74 -7.60 -1.64
C GLY A 169 7.58 -6.88 -0.97
N PRO A 170 7.33 -7.15 0.32
CA PRO A 170 6.21 -6.58 1.04
C PRO A 170 6.39 -5.08 1.25
N PHE A 171 5.28 -4.35 1.30
CA PHE A 171 5.27 -2.91 1.55
C PHE A 171 6.21 -2.16 0.57
N ARG A 172 7.06 -1.26 1.09
CA ARG A 172 8.05 -0.50 0.31
C ARG A 172 9.36 -1.23 0.05
N PHE A 173 9.53 -2.46 0.56
CA PHE A 173 10.79 -3.19 0.43
C PHE A 173 10.92 -3.80 -0.97
N LYS A 174 11.65 -3.10 -1.83
CA LYS A 174 11.96 -3.45 -3.24
C LYS A 174 13.46 -3.25 -3.47
N GLY A 175 13.99 -3.70 -4.62
CA GLY A 175 15.35 -3.37 -5.06
C GLY A 175 16.41 -4.44 -4.80
N LEU A 176 16.06 -5.59 -4.21
CA LEU A 176 16.93 -6.77 -4.15
C LEU A 176 16.86 -7.55 -5.47
N PRO A 177 17.87 -8.38 -5.82
CA PRO A 177 17.90 -9.13 -7.09
C PRO A 177 16.91 -10.30 -7.14
N GLY A 178 16.08 -10.48 -6.12
CA GLY A 178 15.05 -11.51 -6.06
C GLY A 178 13.99 -11.20 -5.00
N LEU A 179 12.95 -12.03 -4.96
CA LEU A 179 11.76 -11.81 -4.14
C LEU A 179 12.09 -11.85 -2.65
N ILE A 180 11.65 -10.84 -1.90
CA ILE A 180 11.79 -10.78 -0.44
C ILE A 180 10.75 -11.70 0.21
N LEU A 181 11.23 -12.74 0.89
CA LEU A 181 10.37 -13.67 1.63
C LEU A 181 10.17 -13.26 3.08
N LYS A 182 11.12 -12.54 3.67
CA LYS A 182 11.00 -12.04 5.03
C LYS A 182 11.72 -10.72 5.20
N VAL A 183 11.13 -9.80 5.94
CA VAL A 183 11.77 -8.55 6.36
C VAL A 183 11.48 -8.30 7.83
N PHE A 184 12.48 -7.81 8.57
CA PHE A 184 12.35 -7.51 9.98
C PHE A 184 13.24 -6.33 10.36
N ASN A 185 12.79 -5.53 11.33
CA ASN A 185 13.63 -4.44 11.83
C ASN A 185 14.65 -4.94 12.87
N LYS A 186 15.70 -4.15 13.11
CA LYS A 186 16.79 -4.49 14.03
C LYS A 186 16.32 -4.93 15.44
N ASN A 187 15.19 -4.41 15.91
CA ASN A 187 14.66 -4.69 17.25
C ASN A 187 13.66 -5.86 17.26
N ASN A 188 13.37 -6.50 16.12
CA ASN A 188 12.35 -7.53 15.96
C ASN A 188 10.96 -7.10 16.48
N THR A 189 10.66 -5.80 16.38
CA THR A 189 9.33 -5.25 16.70
C THR A 189 8.43 -5.16 15.47
N ILE A 190 8.99 -5.34 14.27
CA ILE A 190 8.26 -5.49 13.01
C ILE A 190 8.88 -6.67 12.27
N GLU A 191 8.04 -7.61 11.88
CA GLU A 191 8.39 -8.75 11.04
C GLU A 191 7.28 -8.99 10.03
N ILE A 192 7.63 -9.14 8.75
CA ILE A 192 6.71 -9.53 7.68
C ILE A 192 7.32 -10.74 6.98
N GLU A 193 6.53 -11.79 6.80
CA GLU A 193 6.99 -13.07 6.26
C GLU A 193 5.97 -13.62 5.27
N ALA A 194 6.45 -14.07 4.11
CA ALA A 194 5.66 -14.70 3.08
C ALA A 194 5.12 -16.04 3.60
N VAL A 195 3.82 -16.27 3.42
CA VAL A 195 3.13 -17.50 3.82
C VAL A 195 2.65 -18.31 2.62
N GLU A 196 2.38 -17.65 1.50
CA GLU A 196 1.94 -18.30 0.26
C GLU A 196 2.54 -17.58 -0.94
N ILE A 197 2.96 -18.33 -1.96
CA ILE A 197 3.42 -17.82 -3.25
C ILE A 197 2.70 -18.62 -4.33
N LYS A 198 1.99 -17.94 -5.24
CA LYS A 198 1.26 -18.61 -6.33
C LYS A 198 1.25 -17.77 -7.60
N LYS A 199 0.97 -18.41 -8.73
CA LYS A 199 0.63 -17.69 -9.97
C LYS A 199 -0.72 -17.01 -9.80
N SER A 200 -0.86 -15.84 -10.39
CA SER A 200 -2.10 -15.09 -10.36
C SER A 200 -2.28 -14.37 -11.69
N ILE A 201 -3.51 -13.98 -12.03
CA ILE A 201 -3.84 -13.14 -13.19
C ILE A 201 -4.69 -11.94 -12.75
N SER A 202 -4.65 -11.64 -11.45
CA SER A 202 -5.37 -10.51 -10.85
C SER A 202 -4.85 -9.20 -11.42
N VAL A 203 -5.75 -8.24 -11.60
CA VAL A 203 -5.39 -6.91 -12.10
C VAL A 203 -4.52 -6.21 -11.05
N ILE A 204 -3.39 -5.66 -11.49
CA ILE A 204 -2.57 -4.74 -10.71
C ILE A 204 -3.09 -3.34 -10.99
N GLU A 205 -3.76 -2.77 -9.99
CA GLU A 205 -4.20 -1.39 -10.03
C GLU A 205 -3.90 -0.69 -8.70
N PRO A 206 -3.63 0.62 -8.70
CA PRO A 206 -3.50 1.38 -7.47
C PRO A 206 -4.77 1.21 -6.63
N PHE A 207 -4.59 0.98 -5.32
CA PHE A 207 -5.71 0.97 -4.39
C PHE A 207 -6.20 2.41 -4.15
N ILE A 208 -7.13 2.88 -5.00
CA ILE A 208 -7.63 4.26 -4.94
C ILE A 208 -8.69 4.36 -3.85
N ILE A 209 -8.31 4.97 -2.73
CA ILE A 209 -9.26 5.38 -1.70
C ILE A 209 -9.71 6.81 -2.04
N SER A 210 -10.99 6.96 -2.39
CA SER A 210 -11.57 8.26 -2.72
C SER A 210 -11.25 9.30 -1.65
N GLY A 211 -10.72 10.45 -2.06
CA GLY A 211 -10.27 11.51 -1.16
C GLY A 211 -8.84 11.38 -0.63
N SER A 212 -8.02 10.46 -1.16
CA SER A 212 -6.58 10.41 -0.86
C SER A 212 -5.89 11.73 -1.23
N ILE A 213 -5.16 12.29 -0.28
CA ILE A 213 -4.44 13.56 -0.42
C ILE A 213 -3.05 13.25 -0.97
N LYS A 214 -2.81 13.58 -2.25
CA LYS A 214 -1.47 13.49 -2.84
C LYS A 214 -0.59 14.61 -2.28
N ILE A 215 0.53 14.26 -1.68
CA ILE A 215 1.50 15.20 -1.12
C ILE A 215 2.84 15.11 -1.87
N LYS A 216 3.58 16.21 -1.88
CA LYS A 216 4.84 16.32 -2.64
C LYS A 216 6.00 15.54 -2.02
N ASN A 217 6.01 15.40 -0.70
CA ASN A 217 7.07 14.69 0.01
C ASN A 217 6.53 13.96 1.24
N LYS A 218 7.23 12.90 1.63
CA LYS A 218 6.92 12.08 2.79
C LYS A 218 7.02 12.82 4.13
N ASN A 219 7.87 13.85 4.23
CA ASN A 219 8.03 14.64 5.45
C ASN A 219 6.74 15.32 5.90
N ILE A 220 5.89 15.75 4.95
CA ILE A 220 4.55 16.27 5.26
C ILE A 220 3.72 15.19 5.97
N TYR A 221 3.71 13.96 5.45
CA TYR A 221 3.02 12.84 6.08
C TYR A 221 3.57 12.53 7.48
N LEU A 222 4.89 12.45 7.65
CA LEU A 222 5.52 12.17 8.96
C LEU A 222 5.13 13.25 10.00
N LYS A 223 5.11 14.51 9.60
CA LYS A 223 4.69 15.63 10.46
C LYS A 223 3.20 15.55 10.81
N THR A 224 2.33 15.43 9.80
CA THR A 224 0.87 15.32 10.00
C THR A 224 0.52 14.15 10.91
N ARG A 225 1.25 13.04 10.76
CA ARG A 225 1.09 11.88 11.60
C ARG A 225 1.53 12.13 13.05
N ALA A 226 2.70 12.73 13.26
CA ALA A 226 3.16 13.07 14.61
C ALA A 226 2.15 13.95 15.35
N GLU A 227 1.63 14.98 14.68
CA GLU A 227 0.58 15.87 15.21
C GLU A 227 -0.70 15.11 15.57
N TYR A 228 -1.13 14.18 14.70
CA TYR A 228 -2.31 13.34 14.98
C TYR A 228 -2.09 12.41 16.17
N ASN A 229 -0.89 11.86 16.35
CA ASN A 229 -0.59 10.98 17.48
C ASN A 229 -0.58 11.74 18.81
N GLU A 230 -0.14 13.00 18.79
CA GLU A 230 -0.19 13.89 19.97
C GLU A 230 -1.63 14.29 20.29
N ASN A 231 -2.43 14.62 19.27
CA ASN A 231 -3.82 15.01 19.42
C ASN A 231 -4.71 14.41 18.31
N PRO A 232 -5.29 13.21 18.54
CA PRO A 232 -6.13 12.55 17.54
C PRO A 232 -7.40 13.35 17.18
N ASN A 233 -7.82 14.28 18.04
CA ASN A 233 -9.00 15.13 17.79
C ASN A 233 -8.73 16.25 16.79
N ILE A 234 -7.47 16.51 16.40
CA ILE A 234 -7.10 17.62 15.50
C ILE A 234 -7.83 17.59 14.16
N GLN A 235 -8.17 16.39 13.67
CA GLN A 235 -8.93 16.21 12.43
C GLN A 235 -10.43 16.50 12.57
N ASN A 236 -10.99 16.34 13.78
CA ASN A 236 -12.41 16.58 14.04
C ASN A 236 -12.71 18.08 14.23
N ILE A 237 -11.75 18.83 14.76
CA ILE A 237 -11.86 20.30 14.93
C ILE A 237 -12.07 20.99 13.57
N ASN A 238 -11.46 20.47 12.51
CA ASN A 238 -11.53 21.07 11.17
C ASN A 238 -12.65 20.53 10.27
N SER A 239 -13.43 19.53 10.70
CA SER A 239 -14.39 18.88 9.80
C SER A 239 -15.85 19.28 9.95
N GLY A 240 -16.25 20.04 10.98
CA GLY A 240 -17.62 20.57 11.09
C GLY A 240 -18.76 19.52 11.09
N ILE A 241 -18.45 18.23 11.28
CA ILE A 241 -19.41 17.12 11.18
C ILE A 241 -19.99 16.80 12.56
N ILE A 242 -21.33 16.82 12.64
CA ILE A 242 -22.14 16.36 13.78
C ILE A 242 -22.59 14.92 13.49
N ILE A 243 -22.14 13.94 14.29
CA ILE A 243 -22.60 12.55 14.18
C ILE A 243 -23.69 12.33 15.24
N LYS A 244 -24.88 11.92 14.80
CA LYS A 244 -25.97 11.50 15.70
C LYS A 244 -25.97 9.98 15.80
N LYS A 245 -25.98 9.46 17.02
CA LYS A 245 -26.33 8.07 17.32
C LYS A 245 -27.41 8.07 18.40
N ASP A 246 -28.52 7.37 18.15
CA ASP A 246 -29.65 7.20 19.08
C ASP A 246 -30.26 8.51 19.61
N GLY A 247 -30.30 9.56 18.77
CA GLY A 247 -30.92 10.84 19.14
C GLY A 247 -30.13 11.69 20.14
N VAL A 248 -28.97 11.20 20.62
CA VAL A 248 -28.09 11.96 21.51
C VAL A 248 -27.07 12.72 20.67
N VAL A 249 -27.01 14.05 20.86
CA VAL A 249 -25.91 14.88 20.35
C VAL A 249 -24.69 14.57 21.19
N LEU A 250 -23.78 13.76 20.66
CA LEU A 250 -22.44 13.65 21.23
C LEU A 250 -21.72 14.97 20.92
N ASN A 251 -21.71 15.91 21.87
CA ASN A 251 -20.70 16.97 21.84
C ASN A 251 -19.33 16.28 21.81
N ASN A 252 -18.49 16.63 20.82
CA ASN A 252 -17.20 16.01 20.52
C ASN A 252 -16.18 16.16 21.67
N GLY A 253 -16.43 15.46 22.77
CA GLY A 253 -15.59 15.39 23.96
C GLY A 253 -15.26 13.94 24.34
N THR A 254 -15.54 12.96 23.48
CA THR A 254 -14.93 11.64 23.65
C THR A 254 -13.47 11.78 23.22
N SER A 255 -12.60 12.07 24.19
CA SER A 255 -11.15 12.03 24.02
C SER A 255 -10.79 10.70 23.37
N LEU A 256 -10.47 10.73 22.08
CA LEU A 256 -9.75 9.63 21.45
C LEU A 256 -8.44 9.52 22.22
N ARG A 257 -8.28 8.43 22.96
CA ARG A 257 -7.05 8.17 23.72
C ARG A 257 -5.86 8.28 22.78
N LYS A 258 -4.75 8.81 23.29
CA LYS A 258 -3.45 8.78 22.62
C LYS A 258 -3.23 7.39 22.02
N ILE A 259 -3.16 7.31 20.69
CA ILE A 259 -2.97 6.05 19.98
C ILE A 259 -1.45 5.78 20.02
N GLU A 260 -1.04 4.62 20.54
CA GLU A 260 0.33 4.15 20.36
C GLU A 260 0.54 3.93 18.85
N ALA A 261 1.20 4.87 18.20
CA ALA A 261 1.23 4.97 16.75
C ALA A 261 2.27 4.04 16.12
N ASN A 262 1.87 3.28 15.11
CA ASN A 262 2.73 2.34 14.41
C ASN A 262 3.02 2.80 12.98
N VAL A 263 4.25 3.28 12.74
CA VAL A 263 4.74 3.80 11.44
C VAL A 263 4.44 2.90 10.24
N PHE A 264 4.30 1.60 10.49
CA PHE A 264 4.21 0.57 9.47
C PHE A 264 2.77 0.22 9.04
N LEU A 265 1.76 0.50 9.87
CA LEU A 265 0.38 0.08 9.62
C LEU A 265 -0.62 1.20 9.37
N ASP A 266 -0.36 2.34 10.00
CA ASP A 266 -0.96 3.61 9.61
C ASP A 266 0.06 4.40 8.79
#